data_AF-A0A1S8TPI4-F1
#
_entry.id   AF-A0A1S8TPI4-F1
#
_cell.length_a   1.000
_cell.length_b   1.000
_cell.length_c   1.000
_cell.angle_alpha   90.00
_cell.angle_beta   90.00
_cell.angle_gamma   90.00
#
_symmetry.space_group_name_H-M   'P 1'
#
loop_
_entity.id
_entity.type
_entity.pdbx_description
1 polymer ?
#
loop_
_entity_poly.entity_id
_entity_poly.type
_entity_poly.pdbx_seq_one_letter_code
_entity_poly.pdbx_strand_id
1 'polypeptide(L)'
;MNSLSQQEISGQLFHLSKESIKTLVLNSKCGLLAQLRTSKKSSIDDISILNNFSPLLCIYRKASPVFIHSKSSHGFDESSFKKEINPSTNAFMTLSLLELSEYYSHFNDGKRNISSLEKPFRYLAKEQLQFYSENLRNNEGLFVSKKNMSDGNSKGFSLVDKDDKFKFADQAFMMDSYLLYSNYNKSDNDSEEYSKFSHEILDMFKDYKTVLYDLSFNEGVEIFLALNIFYKYSSDDDARKLILDLGDFLISKFQDKDYYSDSIDNCALFAICLMEAYKHTEIISFKDAAKEIVDKLINLYDIDKNIFVKLSDKKDSKYSCLEVAFYLLCLIMYSLQEDKSTELRPIISGIYRKFFVNGGLLTSWPEAPTLDEVERYRRLSLHSADMLDETYFRMPVLPTPKSAGLASIFVKSLDYSKRKDSLSSKKTSLDSNRNMFIFFLIIYLFKDMVEDFMEFNLPIDSEKTPESLNISKPQSTCHNYSLVKNSVSDNINKKSYLDDDNIYYSTINAQFAKECINSDESKPKNLLSSKKISNIPTLSKDNIKNVKFSPPPTSKKNKKNKTHHPKKKKH
;
A
#
# COMPACT_ATOMS: atom_id res chain seq x y z
N MET A 1 -26.53 16.80 -8.40
CA MET A 1 -25.41 16.04 -9.00
C MET A 1 -25.29 14.73 -8.24
N ASN A 2 -25.34 13.59 -8.92
CA ASN A 2 -25.29 12.27 -8.28
C ASN A 2 -23.96 12.09 -7.53
N SER A 3 -24.02 11.52 -6.32
CA SER A 3 -22.84 11.15 -5.54
C SER A 3 -22.05 10.05 -6.26
N LEU A 4 -20.72 10.18 -6.33
CA LEU A 4 -19.88 9.09 -6.83
C LEU A 4 -20.13 7.84 -5.99
N SER A 5 -20.15 6.69 -6.64
CA SER A 5 -20.19 5.40 -5.97
C SER A 5 -18.84 5.12 -5.27
N GLN A 6 -18.86 4.23 -4.28
CA GLN A 6 -17.64 3.79 -3.63
C GLN A 6 -16.71 3.07 -4.62
N GLN A 7 -17.27 2.29 -5.55
CA GLN A 7 -16.50 1.62 -6.61
C GLN A 7 -15.77 2.61 -7.51
N GLU A 8 -16.42 3.70 -7.94
CA GLU A 8 -15.76 4.75 -8.71
C GLU A 8 -14.64 5.43 -7.91
N ILE A 9 -14.88 5.73 -6.62
CA ILE A 9 -13.85 6.35 -5.77
C ILE A 9 -12.65 5.41 -5.60
N SER A 10 -12.87 4.12 -5.34
CA SER A 10 -11.80 3.12 -5.25
C SER A 10 -11.03 3.00 -6.57
N GLY A 11 -11.72 2.93 -7.71
CA GLY A 11 -11.11 2.90 -9.04
C GLY A 11 -10.23 4.13 -9.31
N GLN A 12 -10.74 5.33 -9.00
CA GLN A 12 -9.99 6.58 -9.17
C GLN A 12 -8.74 6.63 -8.27
N LEU A 13 -8.84 6.17 -7.02
CA LEU A 13 -7.71 6.12 -6.09
C LEU A 13 -6.66 5.07 -6.50
N PHE A 14 -7.10 3.90 -6.96
CA PHE A 14 -6.20 2.86 -7.46
C PHE A 14 -5.47 3.33 -8.73
N HIS A 15 -6.20 3.87 -9.71
CA HIS A 15 -5.61 4.43 -10.93
C HIS A 15 -4.62 5.56 -10.64
N LEU A 16 -4.99 6.47 -9.74
CA LEU A 16 -4.10 7.52 -9.24
C LEU A 16 -2.80 6.92 -8.71
N SER A 17 -2.88 5.91 -7.84
CA SER A 17 -1.71 5.33 -7.17
C SER A 17 -0.81 4.58 -8.14
N LYS A 18 -1.39 3.74 -9.00
CA LYS A 18 -0.70 2.98 -10.05
C LYS A 18 0.09 3.89 -10.99
N GLU A 19 -0.56 4.89 -11.60
CA GLU A 19 0.11 5.79 -12.55
C GLU A 19 1.07 6.76 -11.86
N SER A 20 0.82 7.14 -10.60
CA SER A 20 1.75 7.96 -9.82
C SER A 20 3.03 7.18 -9.47
N ILE A 21 2.92 5.90 -9.07
CA ILE A 21 4.08 5.02 -8.84
C ILE A 21 4.88 4.86 -10.14
N LYS A 22 4.22 4.52 -11.25
CA LYS A 22 4.86 4.42 -12.57
C LYS A 22 5.62 5.71 -12.93
N THR A 23 4.99 6.87 -12.73
CA THR A 23 5.62 8.17 -12.98
C THR A 23 6.81 8.43 -12.07
N LEU A 24 6.65 8.22 -10.76
CA LEU A 24 7.69 8.52 -9.78
C LEU A 24 8.90 7.58 -9.93
N VAL A 25 8.66 6.30 -10.15
CA VAL A 25 9.73 5.29 -10.22
C VAL A 25 10.40 5.27 -11.59
N LEU A 26 9.67 5.46 -12.68
CA LEU A 26 10.25 5.35 -14.03
C LEU A 26 10.70 6.69 -14.62
N ASN A 27 10.11 7.82 -14.21
CA ASN A 27 10.30 9.10 -14.93
C ASN A 27 10.81 10.25 -14.07
N SER A 28 10.67 10.21 -12.73
CA SER A 28 10.97 11.38 -11.91
C SER A 28 12.46 11.74 -11.83
N LYS A 29 13.35 10.74 -11.96
CA LYS A 29 14.79 10.86 -11.66
C LYS A 29 15.09 11.34 -10.22
N CYS A 30 14.10 11.36 -9.33
CA CYS A 30 14.21 11.79 -7.94
C CYS A 30 14.84 10.72 -7.04
N GLY A 31 16.05 10.30 -7.38
CA GLY A 31 16.67 9.15 -6.74
C GLY A 31 17.97 8.71 -7.39
N LEU A 32 18.45 7.54 -7.00
CA LEU A 32 19.53 6.85 -7.70
C LEU A 32 18.93 6.03 -8.85
N LEU A 33 19.53 6.11 -10.03
CA LEU A 33 19.04 5.43 -11.23
C LEU A 33 19.59 4.01 -11.33
N ALA A 34 18.79 3.08 -11.83
CA ALA A 34 19.24 1.73 -12.17
C ALA A 34 20.11 1.76 -13.43
N GLN A 35 21.23 1.03 -13.40
CA GLN A 35 22.07 0.85 -14.58
C GLN A 35 21.49 -0.28 -15.44
N LEU A 36 20.68 0.06 -16.42
CA LEU A 36 20.19 -0.90 -17.40
C LEU A 36 21.35 -1.33 -18.31
N ARG A 37 22.04 -2.42 -17.95
CA ARG A 37 23.02 -3.06 -18.84
C ARG A 37 22.29 -4.05 -19.72
N THR A 38 21.89 -3.65 -20.92
CA THR A 38 21.43 -4.60 -21.95
C THR A 38 22.59 -5.50 -22.34
N SER A 39 22.66 -6.70 -21.76
CA SER A 39 23.52 -7.74 -22.30
C SER A 39 22.95 -8.19 -23.65
N LYS A 40 23.78 -8.33 -24.68
CA LYS A 40 23.36 -8.82 -26.01
C LYS A 40 22.87 -10.29 -26.02
N LYS A 41 22.63 -10.91 -24.85
CA LYS A 41 22.30 -12.33 -24.66
C LYS A 41 21.04 -12.60 -23.83
N SER A 42 20.30 -11.58 -23.36
CA SER A 42 19.02 -11.81 -22.68
C SER A 42 17.89 -11.89 -23.71
N SER A 43 17.25 -13.05 -23.82
CA SER A 43 16.08 -13.31 -24.66
C SER A 43 14.78 -12.74 -24.08
N ILE A 44 14.78 -11.49 -23.60
CA ILE A 44 13.61 -10.86 -22.98
C ILE A 44 13.41 -9.48 -23.60
N ASP A 45 12.70 -9.44 -24.73
CA ASP A 45 12.32 -8.20 -25.41
C ASP A 45 11.51 -7.28 -24.47
N ASP A 46 10.79 -7.84 -23.49
CA ASP A 46 9.94 -7.08 -22.55
C ASP A 46 10.73 -6.20 -21.56
N ILE A 47 11.91 -6.61 -21.07
CA ILE A 47 12.70 -5.78 -20.12
C ILE A 47 13.27 -4.55 -20.83
N SER A 48 13.44 -4.62 -22.16
CA SER A 48 13.93 -3.50 -22.95
C SER A 48 13.01 -2.27 -22.88
N ILE A 49 11.74 -2.43 -22.49
CA ILE A 49 10.80 -1.33 -22.20
C ILE A 49 11.41 -0.33 -21.21
N LEU A 50 12.17 -0.80 -20.22
CA LEU A 50 12.82 0.06 -19.22
C LEU A 50 13.88 1.00 -19.83
N ASN A 51 14.44 0.69 -21.00
CA ASN A 51 15.43 1.56 -21.67
C ASN A 51 14.82 2.89 -22.13
N ASN A 52 13.49 2.95 -22.27
CA ASN A 52 12.78 4.19 -22.59
C ASN A 52 12.58 5.09 -21.36
N PHE A 53 12.94 4.60 -20.17
CA PHE A 53 12.71 5.23 -18.88
C PHE A 53 14.01 5.52 -18.13
N SER A 54 13.88 6.16 -16.97
CA SER A 54 14.95 6.39 -16.00
C SER A 54 14.59 5.74 -14.65
N PRO A 55 14.53 4.40 -14.58
CA PRO A 55 14.06 3.67 -13.41
C PRO A 55 14.92 3.94 -12.18
N LEU A 56 14.27 4.06 -11.01
CA LEU A 56 14.93 4.31 -9.73
C LEU A 56 15.32 3.01 -9.01
N LEU A 57 16.56 2.94 -8.50
CA LEU A 57 16.99 1.98 -7.46
C LEU A 57 16.52 2.41 -6.08
N CYS A 58 16.46 3.70 -5.82
CA CYS A 58 15.93 4.25 -4.58
C CYS A 58 15.40 5.66 -4.80
N ILE A 59 14.42 6.08 -4.01
CA ILE A 59 13.84 7.43 -4.04
C ILE A 59 14.42 8.31 -2.92
N TYR A 60 14.67 9.57 -3.25
CA TYR A 60 15.06 10.61 -2.29
C TYR A 60 13.86 11.17 -1.52
N ARG A 61 14.11 11.77 -0.36
CA ARG A 61 13.08 12.25 0.59
C ARG A 61 12.17 13.33 0.02
N LYS A 62 12.71 14.32 -0.71
CA LYS A 62 11.93 15.45 -1.25
C LYS A 62 12.42 15.92 -2.60
N ALA A 63 11.48 16.43 -3.40
CA ALA A 63 11.75 17.14 -4.64
C ALA A 63 10.60 18.12 -4.98
N SER A 64 10.85 19.01 -5.93
CA SER A 64 9.81 19.71 -6.67
C SER A 64 9.13 18.71 -7.62
N PRO A 65 7.78 18.62 -7.64
CA PRO A 65 7.05 17.74 -8.54
C PRO A 65 6.92 18.31 -9.96
N VAL A 66 7.57 19.44 -10.26
CA VAL A 66 7.52 20.09 -11.57
C VAL A 66 8.31 19.27 -12.59
N PHE A 67 7.70 18.96 -13.72
CA PHE A 67 8.41 18.37 -14.85
C PHE A 67 9.21 19.43 -15.58
N ILE A 68 10.51 19.18 -15.73
CA ILE A 68 11.34 19.93 -16.65
C ILE A 68 11.28 19.21 -18.00
N HIS A 69 10.73 19.86 -19.01
CA HIS A 69 10.76 19.39 -20.39
C HIS A 69 11.88 20.10 -21.14
N SER A 70 13.07 19.49 -21.16
CA SER A 70 14.19 19.94 -22.01
C SER A 70 14.60 18.82 -22.96
N LYS A 71 15.25 19.15 -24.07
CA LYS A 71 15.76 18.17 -25.04
C LYS A 71 16.71 17.13 -24.41
N SER A 72 17.32 17.45 -23.26
CA SER A 72 18.32 16.62 -22.57
C SER A 72 17.86 16.09 -21.19
N SER A 73 16.70 16.51 -20.69
CA SER A 73 16.16 16.07 -19.40
C SER A 73 14.64 16.05 -19.42
N HIS A 74 14.09 14.85 -19.26
CA HIS A 74 12.72 14.58 -18.82
C HIS A 74 12.80 14.05 -17.38
N GLY A 75 12.23 14.79 -16.43
CA GLY A 75 12.24 14.44 -15.01
C GLY A 75 12.04 15.66 -14.11
N PHE A 76 12.22 15.47 -12.80
CA PHE A 76 12.15 16.55 -11.83
C PHE A 76 13.44 17.37 -11.79
N ASP A 77 13.33 18.58 -11.24
CA ASP A 77 14.46 19.47 -11.01
C ASP A 77 15.42 18.91 -9.96
N GLU A 78 16.61 18.46 -10.39
CA GLU A 78 17.63 17.93 -9.51
C GLU A 78 18.08 18.92 -8.42
N SER A 79 18.02 20.23 -8.69
CA SER A 79 18.39 21.26 -7.71
C SER A 79 17.45 21.29 -6.50
N SER A 80 16.25 20.73 -6.64
CA SER A 80 15.24 20.65 -5.58
C SER A 80 15.39 19.44 -4.66
N PHE A 81 16.29 18.50 -4.98
CA PHE A 81 16.35 17.21 -4.32
C PHE A 81 16.93 17.29 -2.91
N LYS A 82 16.20 16.72 -1.94
CA LYS A 82 16.76 16.38 -0.62
C LYS A 82 17.16 14.91 -0.62
N LYS A 83 18.44 14.65 -0.88
CA LYS A 83 19.06 13.33 -1.10
C LYS A 83 19.19 12.43 0.13
N GLU A 84 18.20 12.47 1.03
CA GLU A 84 18.05 11.51 2.12
C GLU A 84 17.26 10.30 1.61
N ILE A 85 17.67 9.09 2.00
CA ILE A 85 17.06 7.81 1.60
C ILE A 85 16.59 7.13 2.88
N ASN A 86 15.29 6.87 2.99
CA ASN A 86 14.70 6.19 4.15
C ASN A 86 14.28 4.76 3.76
N PRO A 87 14.62 3.72 4.56
CA PRO A 87 14.29 2.34 4.24
C PRO A 87 12.79 2.09 4.03
N SER A 88 11.89 2.40 4.97
CA SER A 88 10.44 2.15 4.79
C SER A 88 9.89 2.80 3.53
N THR A 89 10.33 4.03 3.22
CA THR A 89 9.91 4.73 2.00
C THR A 89 10.27 3.97 0.71
N ASN A 90 11.44 3.33 0.70
CA ASN A 90 11.93 2.55 -0.43
C ASN A 90 11.33 1.14 -0.45
N ALA A 91 11.06 0.56 0.73
CA ALA A 91 10.25 -0.65 0.85
C ALA A 91 8.86 -0.44 0.24
N PHE A 92 8.14 0.64 0.58
CA PHE A 92 6.84 0.96 -0.02
C PHE A 92 6.91 1.12 -1.55
N MET A 93 7.99 1.71 -2.06
CA MET A 93 8.22 1.82 -3.50
C MET A 93 8.31 0.43 -4.15
N THR A 94 9.12 -0.47 -3.57
CA THR A 94 9.32 -1.84 -4.07
C THR A 94 8.08 -2.71 -3.91
N LEU A 95 7.41 -2.66 -2.76
CA LEU A 95 6.13 -3.32 -2.52
C LEU A 95 5.07 -2.87 -3.53
N SER A 96 5.00 -1.57 -3.84
CA SER A 96 4.09 -1.07 -4.89
C SER A 96 4.41 -1.69 -6.26
N LEU A 97 5.69 -1.81 -6.63
CA LEU A 97 6.06 -2.45 -7.89
C LEU A 97 5.69 -3.93 -7.94
N LEU A 98 5.85 -4.64 -6.83
CA LEU A 98 5.52 -6.07 -6.74
C LEU A 98 4.01 -6.29 -6.87
N GLU A 99 3.20 -5.55 -6.11
CA GLU A 99 1.74 -5.60 -6.22
C GLU A 99 1.26 -5.25 -7.63
N LEU A 100 1.81 -4.19 -8.22
CA LEU A 100 1.46 -3.80 -9.58
C LEU A 100 1.96 -4.81 -10.62
N SER A 101 3.07 -5.50 -10.37
CA SER A 101 3.55 -6.55 -11.28
C SER A 101 2.56 -7.70 -11.36
N GLU A 102 1.93 -8.04 -10.25
CA GLU A 102 0.88 -9.05 -10.20
C GLU A 102 -0.36 -8.58 -10.95
N TYR A 103 -0.81 -7.34 -10.71
CA TYR A 103 -1.91 -6.73 -11.47
C TYR A 103 -1.65 -6.75 -12.98
N TYR A 104 -0.44 -6.41 -13.41
CA TYR A 104 -0.05 -6.42 -14.82
C TYR A 104 0.18 -7.82 -15.40
N SER A 105 0.23 -8.88 -14.58
CA SER A 105 0.37 -10.25 -15.08
C SER A 105 -0.84 -10.67 -15.94
N HIS A 106 -2.03 -10.20 -15.57
CA HIS A 106 -3.27 -10.39 -16.34
C HIS A 106 -3.25 -9.81 -17.74
N PHE A 107 -2.32 -8.89 -18.04
CA PHE A 107 -2.19 -8.29 -19.37
C PHE A 107 -1.49 -9.25 -20.36
N ASN A 108 -0.83 -10.29 -19.86
CA ASN A 108 -0.21 -11.34 -20.66
C ASN A 108 -1.20 -12.47 -21.03
N ASP A 109 -2.37 -12.51 -20.39
CA ASP A 109 -3.37 -13.54 -20.62
C ASP A 109 -4.05 -13.37 -22.00
N GLY A 110 -4.10 -14.46 -22.78
CA GLY A 110 -4.87 -14.52 -24.03
C GLY A 110 -4.15 -14.06 -25.31
N LYS A 111 -2.80 -14.05 -25.37
CA LYS A 111 -2.00 -13.63 -26.56
C LYS A 111 -2.36 -12.22 -27.07
N ARG A 112 -2.78 -11.36 -26.16
CA ARG A 112 -3.05 -9.97 -26.47
C ARG A 112 -1.69 -9.30 -26.58
N ASN A 113 -1.29 -8.82 -27.76
CA ASN A 113 0.00 -8.16 -28.00
C ASN A 113 0.08 -6.81 -27.24
N ILE A 114 0.04 -6.86 -25.91
CA ILE A 114 -0.01 -5.71 -25.02
C ILE A 114 1.29 -5.71 -24.22
N SER A 115 1.93 -4.56 -24.18
CA SER A 115 3.12 -4.34 -23.37
C SER A 115 2.76 -4.39 -21.88
N SER A 116 2.94 -5.55 -21.23
CA SER A 116 2.80 -5.70 -19.78
C SER A 116 4.01 -5.15 -19.02
N LEU A 117 3.75 -4.54 -17.86
CA LEU A 117 4.79 -4.10 -16.92
C LEU A 117 5.15 -5.17 -15.87
N GLU A 118 4.57 -6.38 -15.93
CA GLU A 118 4.87 -7.49 -15.01
C GLU A 118 6.38 -7.75 -14.89
N LYS A 119 7.02 -8.17 -15.99
CA LYS A 119 8.44 -8.52 -16.00
C LYS A 119 9.34 -7.31 -15.74
N PRO A 120 9.11 -6.13 -16.36
CA PRO A 120 9.85 -4.91 -16.02
C PRO A 120 9.83 -4.57 -14.53
N PHE A 121 8.68 -4.64 -13.87
CA PHE A 121 8.55 -4.30 -12.45
C PHE A 121 9.19 -5.35 -11.54
N ARG A 122 9.04 -6.65 -11.84
CA ARG A 122 9.74 -7.72 -11.11
C ARG A 122 11.26 -7.58 -11.23
N TYR A 123 11.78 -7.31 -12.42
CA TYR A 123 13.20 -7.05 -12.63
C TYR A 123 13.69 -5.83 -11.83
N LEU A 124 12.96 -4.71 -11.88
CA LEU A 124 13.36 -3.52 -11.14
C LEU A 124 13.29 -3.73 -9.62
N ALA A 125 12.27 -4.44 -9.11
CA ALA A 125 12.15 -4.78 -7.70
C ALA A 125 13.35 -5.62 -7.23
N LYS A 126 13.84 -6.57 -8.05
CA LYS A 126 15.05 -7.34 -7.76
C LYS A 126 16.27 -6.43 -7.57
N GLU A 127 16.52 -5.55 -8.55
CA GLU A 127 17.65 -4.61 -8.52
C GLU A 127 17.57 -3.67 -7.31
N GLN A 128 16.37 -3.23 -6.95
CA GLN A 128 16.11 -2.42 -5.75
C GLN A 128 16.46 -3.19 -4.47
N LEU A 129 15.98 -4.42 -4.31
CA LEU A 129 16.26 -5.25 -3.12
C LEU A 129 17.74 -5.58 -2.97
N GLN A 130 18.43 -5.86 -4.08
CA GLN A 130 19.88 -6.04 -4.07
C GLN A 130 20.59 -4.74 -3.65
N PHE A 131 20.19 -3.60 -4.20
CA PHE A 131 20.75 -2.31 -3.81
C PHE A 131 20.53 -2.02 -2.32
N TYR A 132 19.35 -2.31 -1.77
CA TYR A 132 19.06 -2.08 -0.35
C TYR A 132 19.95 -2.92 0.57
N SER A 133 20.10 -4.21 0.27
CA SER A 133 20.91 -5.11 1.09
C SER A 133 22.39 -4.71 1.06
N GLU A 134 22.90 -4.24 -0.07
CA GLU A 134 24.29 -3.83 -0.22
C GLU A 134 24.58 -2.45 0.39
N ASN A 135 23.62 -1.52 0.33
CA ASN A 135 23.92 -0.09 0.54
C ASN A 135 23.12 0.59 1.66
N LEU A 136 22.00 0.02 2.11
CA LEU A 136 21.13 0.63 3.12
C LEU A 136 21.28 0.01 4.52
N ARG A 137 22.14 -0.99 4.70
CA ARG A 137 22.44 -1.58 6.01
C ARG A 137 23.60 -0.86 6.71
N ASN A 138 23.56 -0.77 8.03
CA ASN A 138 24.69 -0.34 8.87
C ASN A 138 25.66 -1.51 9.11
N ASN A 139 26.71 -1.29 9.89
CA ASN A 139 27.70 -2.32 10.22
C ASN A 139 27.12 -3.49 11.06
N GLU A 140 25.96 -3.29 11.68
CA GLU A 140 25.25 -4.32 12.48
C GLU A 140 24.30 -5.16 11.61
N GLY A 141 24.17 -4.82 10.31
CA GLY A 141 23.25 -5.49 9.39
C GLY A 141 21.82 -4.95 9.40
N LEU A 142 21.55 -3.84 10.10
CA LEU A 142 20.22 -3.23 10.21
C LEU A 142 20.02 -2.15 9.14
N PHE A 143 18.81 -2.07 8.58
CA PHE A 143 18.46 -1.01 7.64
C PHE A 143 18.38 0.34 8.34
N VAL A 144 19.14 1.31 7.85
CA VAL A 144 19.20 2.67 8.40
C VAL A 144 19.04 3.72 7.32
N SER A 145 18.56 4.90 7.71
CA SER A 145 18.46 6.02 6.78
C SER A 145 19.85 6.47 6.33
N LYS A 146 20.00 6.66 5.02
CA LYS A 146 21.25 7.11 4.39
C LYS A 146 21.10 8.51 3.80
N LYS A 147 22.22 9.17 3.54
CA LYS A 147 22.29 10.41 2.76
C LYS A 147 23.28 10.24 1.63
N ASN A 148 22.87 10.60 0.41
CA ASN A 148 23.80 10.64 -0.73
C ASN A 148 24.57 11.98 -0.73
N MET A 149 25.89 11.89 -0.70
CA MET A 149 26.82 13.03 -0.67
C MET A 149 27.34 13.43 -2.06
N SER A 150 26.91 12.75 -3.12
CA SER A 150 27.44 12.96 -4.47
C SER A 150 26.87 14.22 -5.14
N ASP A 151 27.76 14.95 -5.80
CA ASP A 151 27.41 16.08 -6.67
C ASP A 151 26.87 15.55 -7.99
N GLY A 152 25.55 15.65 -8.15
CA GLY A 152 24.84 15.11 -9.32
C GLY A 152 24.51 13.61 -9.22
N ASN A 153 23.59 13.15 -10.06
CA ASN A 153 23.25 11.72 -10.23
C ASN A 153 24.14 10.99 -11.28
N SER A 154 25.07 11.69 -11.94
CA SER A 154 25.83 11.18 -13.10
C SER A 154 27.21 10.58 -12.79
N LYS A 155 27.75 10.77 -11.57
CA LYS A 155 29.12 10.35 -11.18
C LYS A 155 29.15 9.24 -10.11
N GLY A 156 28.18 8.34 -10.15
CA GLY A 156 28.00 7.32 -9.11
C GLY A 156 27.35 7.89 -7.85
N PHE A 157 27.42 7.14 -6.74
CA PHE A 157 26.84 7.54 -5.46
C PHE A 157 27.80 7.30 -4.30
N SER A 158 27.59 8.04 -3.20
CA SER A 158 28.34 7.94 -1.96
C SER A 158 27.33 8.10 -0.83
N LEU A 159 27.04 6.99 -0.15
CA LEU A 159 26.05 6.95 0.92
C LEU A 159 26.74 6.97 2.28
N VAL A 160 26.23 7.80 3.17
CA VAL A 160 26.63 7.83 4.58
C VAL A 160 25.41 7.64 5.47
N ASP A 161 25.62 7.04 6.64
CA ASP A 161 24.59 6.92 7.67
C ASP A 161 24.13 8.32 8.08
N LYS A 162 22.82 8.53 8.06
CA LYS A 162 22.23 9.80 8.46
C LYS A 162 22.01 9.86 9.97
N ASP A 163 21.56 8.75 10.54
CA ASP A 163 21.17 8.61 11.93
C ASP A 163 21.87 7.37 12.52
N ASP A 164 22.43 7.48 13.72
CA ASP A 164 23.04 6.34 14.43
C ASP A 164 21.99 5.34 14.95
N LYS A 165 20.70 5.66 14.81
CA LYS A 165 19.57 4.87 15.32
C LYS A 165 18.76 4.32 14.16
N PHE A 166 18.46 3.03 14.22
CA PHE A 166 17.52 2.38 13.32
C PHE A 166 16.08 2.49 13.87
N LYS A 167 15.10 2.20 13.00
CA LYS A 167 13.70 2.02 13.37
C LYS A 167 13.27 0.58 13.15
N PHE A 168 12.41 0.08 14.02
CA PHE A 168 11.77 -1.22 13.82
C PHE A 168 10.76 -1.15 12.66
N ALA A 169 10.09 0.00 12.51
CA ALA A 169 9.42 0.47 11.29
C ALA A 169 10.13 0.08 9.97
N ASP A 170 11.39 0.50 9.88
CA ASP A 170 12.23 0.34 8.70
C ASP A 170 12.55 -1.15 8.44
N GLN A 171 12.72 -1.95 9.50
CA GLN A 171 13.00 -3.39 9.35
C GLN A 171 11.75 -4.16 8.91
N ALA A 172 10.59 -3.84 9.49
CA ALA A 172 9.34 -4.55 9.25
C ALA A 172 8.90 -4.44 7.78
N PHE A 173 8.95 -3.24 7.19
CA PHE A 173 8.58 -3.11 5.78
C PHE A 173 9.65 -3.64 4.81
N MET A 174 10.93 -3.66 5.22
CA MET A 174 11.96 -4.34 4.44
C MET A 174 11.70 -5.85 4.42
N MET A 175 11.38 -6.46 5.57
CA MET A 175 10.93 -7.85 5.67
C MET A 175 9.81 -8.14 4.65
N ASP A 176 8.73 -7.37 4.67
CA ASP A 176 7.63 -7.55 3.71
C ASP A 176 8.08 -7.50 2.25
N SER A 177 9.01 -6.59 1.92
CA SER A 177 9.51 -6.40 0.55
C SER A 177 10.28 -7.63 0.04
N TYR A 178 11.13 -8.23 0.88
CA TYR A 178 11.87 -9.45 0.53
C TYR A 178 10.95 -10.68 0.47
N LEU A 179 9.99 -10.82 1.39
CA LEU A 179 8.99 -11.89 1.36
C LEU A 179 8.15 -11.82 0.07
N LEU A 180 7.58 -10.65 -0.23
CA LEU A 180 6.67 -10.48 -1.35
C LEU A 180 7.37 -10.76 -2.69
N TYR A 181 8.62 -10.33 -2.84
CA TYR A 181 9.42 -10.67 -4.02
C TYR A 181 9.55 -12.19 -4.18
N SER A 182 9.94 -12.89 -3.11
CA SER A 182 10.10 -14.34 -3.15
C SER A 182 8.80 -15.04 -3.55
N ASN A 183 7.66 -14.57 -3.03
CA ASN A 183 6.35 -15.16 -3.31
C ASN A 183 5.91 -15.00 -4.76
N TYR A 184 6.16 -13.84 -5.38
CA TYR A 184 5.80 -13.58 -6.77
C TYR A 184 6.84 -14.09 -7.78
N ASN A 185 8.05 -14.44 -7.33
CA ASN A 185 9.15 -14.84 -8.21
C ASN A 185 9.73 -16.21 -7.82
N LYS A 186 8.91 -17.21 -7.47
CA LYS A 186 9.36 -18.52 -6.96
C LYS A 186 10.41 -19.24 -7.82
N SER A 187 10.45 -18.96 -9.12
CA SER A 187 11.40 -19.54 -10.08
C SER A 187 12.73 -18.78 -10.21
N ASP A 188 12.85 -17.59 -9.62
CA ASP A 188 14.08 -16.81 -9.62
C ASP A 188 15.07 -17.35 -8.57
N ASN A 189 16.37 -17.36 -8.93
CA ASN A 189 17.41 -17.97 -8.10
C ASN A 189 17.58 -17.31 -6.73
N ASP A 190 17.26 -16.02 -6.60
CA ASP A 190 17.47 -15.27 -5.36
C ASP A 190 16.26 -15.35 -4.42
N SER A 191 15.13 -15.91 -4.88
CA SER A 191 13.88 -15.96 -4.12
C SER A 191 14.01 -16.75 -2.82
N GLU A 192 14.69 -17.90 -2.84
CA GLU A 192 14.91 -18.68 -1.62
C GLU A 192 15.75 -17.91 -0.59
N GLU A 193 16.78 -17.18 -1.04
CA GLU A 193 17.63 -16.37 -0.17
C GLU A 193 16.87 -15.17 0.41
N TYR A 194 16.05 -14.49 -0.40
CA TYR A 194 15.20 -13.39 0.05
C TYR A 194 14.12 -13.85 1.03
N SER A 195 13.53 -15.03 0.81
CA SER A 195 12.62 -15.64 1.78
C SER A 195 13.32 -15.87 3.13
N LYS A 196 14.50 -16.49 3.13
CA LYS A 196 15.27 -16.73 4.36
C LYS A 196 15.61 -15.43 5.06
N PHE A 197 16.12 -14.44 4.33
CA PHE A 197 16.46 -13.13 4.91
C PHE A 197 15.23 -12.43 5.51
N SER A 198 14.07 -12.56 4.89
CA SER A 198 12.83 -12.04 5.45
C SER A 198 12.47 -12.72 6.79
N HIS A 199 12.62 -14.04 6.88
CA HIS A 199 12.34 -14.77 8.13
C HIS A 199 13.40 -14.48 9.22
N GLU A 200 14.65 -14.19 8.86
CA GLU A 200 15.65 -13.70 9.81
C GLU A 200 15.23 -12.37 10.46
N ILE A 201 14.62 -11.46 9.68
CA ILE A 201 14.06 -10.22 10.23
C ILE A 201 12.84 -10.50 11.11
N LEU A 202 11.99 -11.46 10.76
CA LEU A 202 10.88 -11.89 11.63
C LEU A 202 11.40 -12.43 12.97
N ASP A 203 12.45 -13.23 12.96
CA ASP A 203 13.12 -13.73 14.16
C ASP A 203 13.68 -12.60 15.03
N MET A 204 14.15 -11.51 14.44
CA MET A 204 14.50 -10.30 15.19
C MET A 204 13.29 -9.76 15.98
N PHE A 205 12.09 -9.68 15.39
CA PHE A 205 10.91 -9.22 16.12
C PHE A 205 10.52 -10.15 17.28
N LYS A 206 10.75 -11.46 17.13
CA LYS A 206 10.54 -12.45 18.21
C LYS A 206 11.53 -12.25 19.35
N ASP A 207 12.81 -12.11 19.03
CA ASP A 207 13.88 -11.97 20.02
C ASP A 207 13.80 -10.61 20.77
N TYR A 208 13.34 -9.55 20.09
CA TYR A 208 13.23 -8.19 20.66
C TYR A 208 11.80 -7.77 21.02
N LYS A 209 10.89 -8.73 21.19
CA LYS A 209 9.48 -8.49 21.48
C LYS A 209 9.22 -7.50 22.61
N THR A 210 10.00 -7.58 23.70
CA THR A 210 9.86 -6.67 24.86
C THR A 210 10.15 -5.21 24.51
N VAL A 211 11.09 -4.96 23.59
CA VAL A 211 11.46 -3.62 23.12
C VAL A 211 10.31 -3.00 22.32
N LEU A 212 9.51 -3.81 21.63
CA LEU A 212 8.38 -3.32 20.83
C LEU A 212 7.34 -2.58 21.69
N TYR A 213 7.17 -2.98 22.95
CA TYR A 213 6.22 -2.35 23.86
C TYR A 213 6.63 -0.92 24.26
N ASP A 214 7.94 -0.64 24.27
CA ASP A 214 8.51 0.66 24.61
C ASP A 214 8.46 1.67 23.44
N LEU A 215 8.12 1.21 22.22
CA LEU A 215 8.05 2.06 21.04
C LEU A 215 6.90 3.06 21.11
N SER A 216 6.93 4.09 20.27
CA SER A 216 5.79 5.01 20.13
C SER A 216 4.56 4.27 19.56
N PHE A 217 3.35 4.73 19.89
CA PHE A 217 2.13 4.14 19.32
C PHE A 217 2.15 4.14 17.79
N ASN A 218 2.60 5.24 17.17
CA ASN A 218 2.76 5.35 15.72
C ASN A 218 3.65 4.24 15.13
N GLU A 219 4.85 4.06 15.68
CA GLU A 219 5.77 3.03 15.19
C GLU A 219 5.24 1.62 15.47
N GLY A 220 4.56 1.41 16.60
CA GLY A 220 3.88 0.14 16.89
C GLY A 220 2.79 -0.18 15.88
N VAL A 221 1.97 0.79 15.47
CA VAL A 221 0.93 0.62 14.43
C VAL A 221 1.56 0.33 13.07
N GLU A 222 2.67 0.97 12.71
CA GLU A 222 3.41 0.69 11.47
C GLU A 222 3.96 -0.75 11.46
N ILE A 223 4.53 -1.23 12.57
CA ILE A 223 4.98 -2.64 12.70
C ILE A 223 3.78 -3.58 12.64
N PHE A 224 2.67 -3.23 13.29
CA PHE A 224 1.46 -4.04 13.27
C PHE A 224 0.89 -4.17 11.84
N LEU A 225 0.91 -3.08 11.05
CA LEU A 225 0.57 -3.15 9.63
C LEU A 225 1.49 -4.11 8.88
N ALA A 226 2.80 -3.97 9.05
CA ALA A 226 3.79 -4.83 8.38
C ALA A 226 3.59 -6.31 8.73
N LEU A 227 3.34 -6.64 10.00
CA LEU A 227 3.06 -8.02 10.41
C LEU A 227 1.79 -8.59 9.75
N ASN A 228 0.73 -7.78 9.60
CA ASN A 228 -0.48 -8.20 8.86
C ASN A 228 -0.18 -8.44 7.38
N ILE A 229 0.61 -7.57 6.74
CA ILE A 229 1.06 -7.75 5.35
C ILE A 229 1.88 -9.04 5.22
N PHE A 230 2.86 -9.24 6.10
CA PHE A 230 3.67 -10.45 6.15
C PHE A 230 2.79 -11.70 6.27
N TYR A 231 1.82 -11.70 7.19
CA TYR A 231 0.92 -12.83 7.38
C TYR A 231 0.03 -13.08 6.17
N LYS A 232 -0.55 -12.04 5.54
CA LYS A 232 -1.34 -12.17 4.29
C LYS A 232 -0.61 -13.01 3.24
N TYR A 233 0.71 -12.84 3.15
CA TYR A 233 1.53 -13.46 2.10
C TYR A 233 2.27 -14.73 2.52
N SER A 234 2.52 -14.95 3.80
CA SER A 234 3.26 -16.13 4.29
C SER A 234 2.36 -17.18 4.94
N SER A 235 1.22 -16.76 5.51
CA SER A 235 0.43 -17.54 6.47
C SER A 235 1.26 -18.07 7.64
N ASP A 236 2.33 -17.36 8.03
CA ASP A 236 3.27 -17.80 9.07
C ASP A 236 2.69 -17.68 10.49
N ASP A 237 2.76 -18.77 11.26
CA ASP A 237 2.19 -18.83 12.61
C ASP A 237 2.92 -17.97 13.63
N ASP A 238 4.22 -17.70 13.45
CA ASP A 238 4.96 -16.83 14.36
C ASP A 238 4.60 -15.36 14.12
N ALA A 239 4.42 -14.95 12.87
CA ALA A 239 3.85 -13.66 12.53
C ALA A 239 2.45 -13.50 13.15
N ARG A 240 1.60 -14.53 13.05
CA ARG A 240 0.28 -14.55 13.72
C ARG A 240 0.39 -14.33 15.22
N LYS A 241 1.30 -15.02 15.92
CA LYS A 241 1.50 -14.83 17.37
C LYS A 241 1.93 -13.40 17.71
N LEU A 242 2.78 -12.78 16.88
CA LEU A 242 3.18 -11.39 17.05
C LEU A 242 2.01 -10.42 16.80
N ILE A 243 1.16 -10.67 15.81
CA ILE A 243 -0.07 -9.90 15.55
C ILE A 243 -0.98 -9.94 16.78
N LEU A 244 -1.21 -11.13 17.35
CA LEU A 244 -2.04 -11.29 18.54
C LEU A 244 -1.53 -10.45 19.71
N ASP A 245 -0.27 -10.64 20.04
CA ASP A 245 0.33 -10.03 21.21
C ASP A 245 0.52 -8.51 21.07
N LEU A 246 1.07 -8.05 19.93
CA LEU A 246 1.25 -6.62 19.68
C LEU A 246 -0.10 -5.92 19.52
N GLY A 247 -1.07 -6.57 18.88
CA GLY A 247 -2.44 -6.06 18.71
C GLY A 247 -3.12 -5.80 20.04
N ASP A 248 -3.12 -6.78 20.95
CA ASP A 248 -3.70 -6.64 22.30
C ASP A 248 -3.01 -5.51 23.10
N PHE A 249 -1.68 -5.43 23.01
CA PHE A 249 -0.93 -4.35 23.64
C PHE A 249 -1.29 -2.98 23.06
N LEU A 250 -1.39 -2.85 21.74
CA LEU A 250 -1.72 -1.59 21.07
C LEU A 250 -3.15 -1.15 21.37
N ILE A 251 -4.12 -2.07 21.50
CA ILE A 251 -5.48 -1.75 21.93
C ILE A 251 -5.44 -1.13 23.32
N SER A 252 -4.73 -1.76 24.26
CA SER A 252 -4.59 -1.26 25.63
C SER A 252 -3.95 0.13 25.65
N LYS A 253 -2.83 0.29 24.91
CA LYS A 253 -2.10 1.57 24.78
C LYS A 253 -2.92 2.66 24.10
N PHE A 254 -3.83 2.27 23.20
CA PHE A 254 -4.77 3.19 22.54
C PHE A 254 -5.83 3.69 23.51
N GLN A 255 -6.33 2.85 24.42
CA GLN A 255 -7.32 3.22 25.42
C GLN A 255 -6.76 4.18 26.50
N ASP A 256 -5.44 4.13 26.75
CA ASP A 256 -4.77 4.98 27.76
C ASP A 256 -4.65 6.46 27.36
N LYS A 257 -4.80 6.81 26.08
CA LYS A 257 -4.63 8.18 25.57
C LYS A 257 -5.68 8.51 24.51
N ASP A 258 -6.23 9.73 24.55
CA ASP A 258 -7.09 10.23 23.48
C ASP A 258 -6.31 10.65 22.22
N TYR A 259 -6.07 9.69 21.32
CA TYR A 259 -5.41 9.92 20.04
C TYR A 259 -6.29 10.64 19.00
N TYR A 260 -7.61 10.71 19.18
CA TYR A 260 -8.52 11.37 18.23
C TYR A 260 -8.29 12.89 18.15
N SER A 261 -7.73 13.47 19.22
CA SER A 261 -7.45 14.90 19.32
C SER A 261 -6.24 15.35 18.50
N ASP A 262 -5.21 14.51 18.36
CA ASP A 262 -3.91 14.90 17.83
C ASP A 262 -3.34 13.99 16.73
N SER A 263 -3.90 12.79 16.54
CA SER A 263 -3.31 11.71 15.73
C SER A 263 -4.35 10.92 14.93
N ILE A 264 -5.26 11.61 14.21
CA ILE A 264 -6.34 10.98 13.44
C ILE A 264 -5.82 10.00 12.38
N ASP A 265 -4.66 10.28 11.79
CA ASP A 265 -3.97 9.37 10.88
C ASP A 265 -3.65 8.03 11.57
N ASN A 266 -3.10 8.07 12.78
CA ASN A 266 -2.82 6.86 13.57
C ASN A 266 -4.09 6.13 13.98
N CYS A 267 -5.16 6.84 14.36
CA CYS A 267 -6.45 6.20 14.66
C CYS A 267 -6.99 5.43 13.45
N ALA A 268 -7.01 6.09 12.28
CA ALA A 268 -7.54 5.49 11.06
C ALA A 268 -6.67 4.32 10.57
N LEU A 269 -5.34 4.46 10.63
CA LEU A 269 -4.42 3.38 10.27
C LEU A 269 -4.55 2.19 11.24
N PHE A 270 -4.68 2.45 12.54
CA PHE A 270 -4.84 1.39 13.53
C PHE A 270 -6.14 0.61 13.33
N ALA A 271 -7.25 1.29 13.03
CA ALA A 271 -8.50 0.63 12.66
C ALA A 271 -8.35 -0.24 11.40
N ILE A 272 -7.61 0.22 10.38
CA ILE A 272 -7.29 -0.60 9.20
C ILE A 272 -6.50 -1.85 9.61
N CYS A 273 -5.49 -1.71 10.46
CA CYS A 273 -4.69 -2.85 10.91
C CYS A 273 -5.50 -3.86 11.72
N LEU A 274 -6.43 -3.39 12.56
CA LEU A 274 -7.33 -4.27 13.33
C LEU A 274 -8.33 -5.00 12.43
N MET A 275 -8.82 -4.35 11.36
CA MET A 275 -9.66 -4.99 10.35
C MET A 275 -8.91 -6.10 9.60
N GLU A 276 -7.66 -5.86 9.20
CA GLU A 276 -6.81 -6.89 8.59
C GLU A 276 -6.49 -8.02 9.59
N ALA A 277 -6.13 -7.68 10.83
CA ALA A 277 -5.86 -8.68 11.86
C ALA A 277 -7.08 -9.56 12.14
N TYR A 278 -8.29 -9.00 12.11
CA TYR A 278 -9.52 -9.77 12.22
C TYR A 278 -9.69 -10.76 11.06
N LYS A 279 -9.42 -10.37 9.81
CA LYS A 279 -9.47 -11.29 8.65
C LYS A 279 -8.52 -12.47 8.82
N HIS A 280 -7.38 -12.27 9.47
CA HIS A 280 -6.36 -13.29 9.67
C HIS A 280 -6.59 -14.19 10.88
N THR A 281 -7.26 -13.68 11.92
CA THR A 281 -7.32 -14.34 13.23
C THR A 281 -8.72 -14.69 13.69
N GLU A 282 -9.74 -14.07 13.10
CA GLU A 282 -11.16 -14.12 13.49
C GLU A 282 -11.44 -13.71 14.95
N ILE A 283 -10.49 -13.02 15.59
CA ILE A 283 -10.63 -12.57 16.97
C ILE A 283 -11.57 -11.37 17.06
N ILE A 284 -12.68 -11.57 17.77
CA ILE A 284 -13.75 -10.60 17.91
C ILE A 284 -13.28 -9.29 18.56
N SER A 285 -12.33 -9.33 19.50
CA SER A 285 -11.81 -8.10 20.14
C SER A 285 -11.17 -7.13 19.14
N PHE A 286 -10.51 -7.63 18.08
CA PHE A 286 -9.98 -6.78 17.01
C PHE A 286 -11.10 -6.13 16.20
N LYS A 287 -12.14 -6.90 15.87
CA LYS A 287 -13.34 -6.38 15.18
C LYS A 287 -14.05 -5.30 16.00
N ASP A 288 -14.28 -5.56 17.28
CA ASP A 288 -14.98 -4.63 18.18
C ASP A 288 -14.17 -3.35 18.40
N ALA A 289 -12.85 -3.47 18.60
CA ALA A 289 -11.96 -2.31 18.73
C ALA A 289 -11.92 -1.48 17.43
N ALA A 290 -11.83 -2.12 16.26
CA ALA A 290 -11.89 -1.42 14.98
C ALA A 290 -13.21 -0.66 14.81
N LYS A 291 -14.33 -1.31 15.14
CA LYS A 291 -15.67 -0.70 15.08
C LYS A 291 -15.78 0.51 16.01
N GLU A 292 -15.33 0.41 17.26
CA GLU A 292 -15.35 1.55 18.19
C GLU A 292 -14.57 2.74 17.64
N ILE A 293 -13.41 2.48 17.03
CA ILE A 293 -12.59 3.53 16.43
C ILE A 293 -13.31 4.16 15.25
N VAL A 294 -13.85 3.36 14.34
CA VAL A 294 -14.55 3.85 13.14
C VAL A 294 -15.81 4.63 13.51
N ASP A 295 -16.61 4.17 14.47
CA ASP A 295 -17.80 4.88 14.94
C ASP A 295 -17.43 6.27 15.49
N LYS A 296 -16.31 6.38 16.24
CA LYS A 296 -15.77 7.68 16.68
C LYS A 296 -15.30 8.53 15.50
N LEU A 297 -14.64 7.96 14.50
CA LEU A 297 -14.22 8.69 13.31
C LEU A 297 -15.41 9.22 12.50
N ILE A 298 -16.48 8.43 12.36
CA ILE A 298 -17.75 8.84 11.72
C ILE A 298 -18.38 10.00 12.49
N ASN A 299 -18.40 9.94 13.82
CA ASN A 299 -18.93 11.02 14.66
C ASN A 299 -18.15 12.34 14.54
N LEU A 300 -16.90 12.32 14.08
CA LEU A 300 -16.14 13.53 13.77
C LEU A 300 -16.56 14.19 12.45
N TYR A 301 -17.35 13.54 11.60
CA TYR A 301 -17.75 14.06 10.30
C TYR A 301 -18.79 15.19 10.43
N ASP A 302 -18.48 16.35 9.87
CA ASP A 302 -19.40 17.48 9.69
C ASP A 302 -20.03 17.38 8.30
N ILE A 303 -21.32 17.01 8.28
CA ILE A 303 -22.09 16.79 7.05
C ILE A 303 -22.27 18.05 6.20
N ASP A 304 -22.38 19.21 6.84
CA ASP A 304 -22.61 20.48 6.15
C ASP A 304 -21.34 20.93 5.42
N LYS A 305 -20.18 20.74 6.05
CA LYS A 305 -18.88 21.16 5.51
C LYS A 305 -18.17 20.08 4.71
N ASN A 306 -18.63 18.83 4.81
CA ASN A 306 -18.01 17.65 4.23
C ASN A 306 -16.54 17.48 4.66
N ILE A 307 -16.26 17.69 5.96
CA ILE A 307 -14.92 17.53 6.57
C ILE A 307 -15.04 16.74 7.86
N PHE A 308 -13.97 16.10 8.31
CA PHE A 308 -13.87 15.66 9.70
C PHE A 308 -13.34 16.78 10.59
N VAL A 309 -14.01 17.01 11.71
CA VAL A 309 -13.74 18.11 12.64
C VAL A 309 -12.49 17.81 13.46
N LYS A 310 -11.61 18.80 13.57
CA LYS A 310 -10.51 18.79 14.53
C LYS A 310 -10.88 19.63 15.74
N LEU A 311 -10.67 19.07 16.94
CA LEU A 311 -10.83 19.76 18.21
C LEU A 311 -9.72 20.81 18.37
N SER A 312 -9.91 21.97 17.75
CA SER A 312 -9.00 23.11 17.87
C SER A 312 -9.76 24.43 17.80
N ASP A 313 -9.51 25.32 18.75
CA ASP A 313 -10.07 26.68 18.75
C ASP A 313 -9.43 27.61 17.70
N LYS A 314 -8.47 27.10 16.94
CA LYS A 314 -7.80 27.88 15.89
C LYS A 314 -8.79 28.24 14.78
N LYS A 315 -8.59 29.45 14.22
CA LYS A 315 -9.36 29.97 13.07
C LYS A 315 -9.18 29.11 11.82
N ASP A 316 -7.99 28.54 11.66
CA ASP A 316 -7.66 27.64 10.57
C ASP A 316 -7.23 26.28 11.13
N SER A 317 -7.72 25.21 10.51
CA SER A 317 -7.36 23.82 10.82
C SER A 317 -6.41 23.28 9.76
N LYS A 318 -5.36 22.57 10.19
CA LYS A 318 -4.40 21.97 9.27
C LYS A 318 -4.64 20.48 9.14
N TYR A 319 -4.76 20.00 7.90
CA TYR A 319 -4.98 18.59 7.56
C TYR A 319 -3.75 18.04 6.83
N SER A 320 -3.07 17.05 7.41
CA SER A 320 -2.02 16.27 6.76
C SER A 320 -2.62 15.38 5.67
N CYS A 321 -1.87 15.12 4.59
CA CYS A 321 -2.33 14.17 3.57
C CYS A 321 -2.54 12.76 4.12
N LEU A 322 -1.73 12.33 5.11
CA LEU A 322 -1.90 11.03 5.77
C LEU A 322 -3.24 10.96 6.52
N GLU A 323 -3.60 12.00 7.27
CA GLU A 323 -4.87 12.04 7.99
C GLU A 323 -6.06 11.93 7.03
N VAL A 324 -6.03 12.69 5.93
CA VAL A 324 -7.12 12.67 4.95
C VAL A 324 -7.19 11.33 4.21
N ALA A 325 -6.05 10.81 3.77
CA ALA A 325 -5.99 9.55 3.04
C ALA A 325 -6.42 8.37 3.93
N PHE A 326 -5.82 8.23 5.12
CA PHE A 326 -6.12 7.11 6.02
C PHE A 326 -7.55 7.18 6.54
N TYR A 327 -8.07 8.37 6.84
CA TYR A 327 -9.48 8.53 7.22
C TYR A 327 -10.41 8.03 6.11
N LEU A 328 -10.18 8.43 4.85
CA LEU A 328 -11.00 7.96 3.72
C LEU A 328 -10.86 6.44 3.51
N LEU A 329 -9.65 5.92 3.53
CA LEU A 329 -9.39 4.48 3.35
C LEU A 329 -10.04 3.65 4.45
N CYS A 330 -9.94 4.09 5.70
CA CYS A 330 -10.56 3.43 6.84
C CYS A 330 -12.08 3.32 6.68
N LEU A 331 -12.75 4.39 6.27
CA LEU A 331 -14.19 4.37 6.00
C LEU A 331 -14.57 3.46 4.83
N ILE A 332 -13.78 3.44 3.76
CA ILE A 332 -14.01 2.54 2.62
C ILE A 332 -13.85 1.08 3.05
N MET A 333 -12.79 0.75 3.78
CA MET A 333 -12.54 -0.62 4.25
C MET A 333 -13.64 -1.10 5.20
N TYR A 334 -14.02 -0.28 6.16
CA TYR A 334 -15.11 -0.61 7.09
C TYR A 334 -16.46 -0.75 6.37
N SER A 335 -16.73 0.11 5.39
CA SER A 335 -17.92 0.03 4.54
C SER A 335 -18.05 -1.29 3.79
N LEU A 336 -16.94 -1.86 3.33
CA LEU A 336 -16.91 -3.16 2.65
C LEU A 336 -17.08 -4.30 3.63
N GLN A 337 -16.35 -4.26 4.75
CA GLN A 337 -16.33 -5.37 5.72
C GLN A 337 -17.66 -5.54 6.46
N GLU A 338 -18.41 -4.45 6.68
CA GLU A 338 -19.70 -4.47 7.38
C GLU A 338 -20.90 -4.30 6.43
N ASP A 339 -20.71 -4.40 5.11
CA ASP A 339 -21.76 -4.20 4.09
C ASP A 339 -22.52 -2.87 4.22
N LYS A 340 -21.84 -1.82 4.68
CA LYS A 340 -22.38 -0.46 4.92
C LYS A 340 -22.20 0.51 3.75
N SER A 341 -22.02 -0.01 2.54
CA SER A 341 -21.77 0.77 1.32
C SER A 341 -22.80 1.86 1.06
N THR A 342 -24.08 1.62 1.36
CA THR A 342 -25.12 2.64 1.18
C THR A 342 -25.11 3.70 2.28
N GLU A 343 -24.87 3.29 3.53
CA GLU A 343 -24.87 4.17 4.71
C GLU A 343 -23.69 5.15 4.69
N LEU A 344 -22.50 4.66 4.35
CA LEU A 344 -21.28 5.46 4.38
C LEU A 344 -21.01 6.22 3.07
N ARG A 345 -21.73 5.91 1.99
CA ARG A 345 -21.59 6.60 0.70
C ARG A 345 -21.64 8.13 0.80
N PRO A 346 -22.56 8.78 1.54
CA PRO A 346 -22.59 10.23 1.66
C PRO A 346 -21.31 10.80 2.30
N ILE A 347 -20.78 10.12 3.32
CA ILE A 347 -19.58 10.54 4.05
C ILE A 347 -18.35 10.37 3.16
N ILE A 348 -18.17 9.19 2.58
CA ILE A 348 -17.05 8.85 1.69
C ILE A 348 -17.04 9.81 0.49
N SER A 349 -18.19 10.01 -0.17
CA SER A 349 -18.30 10.91 -1.32
C SER A 349 -18.06 12.37 -0.94
N GLY A 350 -18.52 12.80 0.24
CA GLY A 350 -18.30 14.15 0.77
C GLY A 350 -16.82 14.44 1.01
N ILE A 351 -16.13 13.57 1.75
CA ILE A 351 -14.69 13.68 2.01
C ILE A 351 -13.89 13.67 0.70
N TYR A 352 -14.19 12.71 -0.19
CA TYR A 352 -13.51 12.61 -1.47
C TYR A 352 -13.67 13.89 -2.28
N ARG A 353 -14.90 14.39 -2.44
CA ARG A 353 -15.15 15.63 -3.20
C ARG A 353 -14.48 16.85 -2.56
N LYS A 354 -14.58 17.01 -1.23
CA LYS A 354 -14.03 18.18 -0.53
C LYS A 354 -12.52 18.21 -0.59
N PHE A 355 -11.83 17.09 -0.33
CA PHE A 355 -10.37 17.06 -0.22
C PHE A 355 -9.66 16.69 -1.53
N PHE A 356 -10.07 15.62 -2.20
CA PHE A 356 -9.36 15.05 -3.35
C PHE A 356 -9.69 15.78 -4.66
N VAL A 357 -10.94 16.20 -4.84
CA VAL A 357 -11.39 16.89 -6.05
C VAL A 357 -11.23 18.40 -5.90
N ASN A 358 -11.84 19.00 -4.88
CA ASN A 358 -11.92 20.46 -4.77
C ASN A 358 -10.84 21.09 -3.88
N GLY A 359 -10.22 20.30 -3.00
CA GLY A 359 -9.41 20.81 -1.88
C GLY A 359 -7.94 21.07 -2.21
N GLY A 360 -7.47 20.66 -3.39
CA GLY A 360 -6.07 20.77 -3.78
C GLY A 360 -5.13 19.83 -3.01
N LEU A 361 -5.66 18.70 -2.52
CA LEU A 361 -4.85 17.65 -1.86
C LEU A 361 -3.82 17.04 -2.81
N LEU A 362 -4.18 16.94 -4.10
CA LEU A 362 -3.34 16.43 -5.18
C LEU A 362 -2.93 17.58 -6.10
N THR A 363 -1.69 17.52 -6.58
CA THR A 363 -1.14 18.49 -7.55
C THR A 363 -1.70 18.32 -8.95
N SER A 364 -2.04 17.09 -9.32
CA SER A 364 -2.65 16.70 -10.59
C SER A 364 -3.24 15.29 -10.50
N TRP A 365 -3.95 14.88 -11.53
CA TRP A 365 -4.55 13.55 -11.68
C TRP A 365 -4.10 12.88 -12.99
N PRO A 366 -3.64 11.62 -12.98
CA PRO A 366 -3.24 10.92 -14.18
C PRO A 366 -4.34 10.93 -15.24
N GLU A 367 -3.97 10.91 -16.51
CA GLU A 367 -4.94 10.78 -17.60
C GLU A 367 -5.68 9.44 -17.51
N ALA A 368 -6.96 9.43 -17.91
CA ALA A 368 -7.69 8.18 -18.06
C ALA A 368 -7.13 7.40 -19.26
N PRO A 369 -7.14 6.05 -19.24
CA PRO A 369 -6.78 5.27 -20.41
C PRO A 369 -7.60 5.67 -21.64
N THR A 370 -6.95 5.78 -22.78
CA THR A 370 -7.54 6.07 -24.08
C THR A 370 -8.36 4.89 -24.59
N LEU A 371 -9.15 5.10 -25.65
CA LEU A 371 -9.98 4.04 -26.24
C LEU A 371 -9.16 2.91 -26.88
N ASP A 372 -7.88 3.14 -27.16
CA ASP A 372 -6.97 2.14 -27.72
C ASP A 372 -6.25 1.33 -26.62
N GLU A 373 -6.38 1.74 -25.35
CA GLU A 373 -5.75 1.07 -24.22
C GLU A 373 -6.71 0.05 -23.61
N VAL A 374 -6.25 -1.21 -23.53
CA VAL A 374 -7.08 -2.32 -23.04
C VAL A 374 -7.63 -2.13 -21.63
N GLU A 375 -6.93 -1.37 -20.81
CA GLU A 375 -7.31 -1.09 -19.42
C GLU A 375 -8.58 -0.24 -19.34
N ARG A 376 -8.97 0.41 -20.45
CA ARG A 376 -10.25 1.11 -20.56
C ARG A 376 -11.46 0.15 -20.58
N TYR A 377 -11.22 -1.16 -20.66
CA TYR A 377 -12.23 -2.19 -20.83
C TYR A 377 -12.08 -3.27 -19.77
N ARG A 378 -13.19 -3.67 -19.14
CA ARG A 378 -13.22 -4.90 -18.32
C ARG A 378 -12.74 -6.09 -19.15
N ARG A 379 -12.16 -7.07 -18.47
CA ARG A 379 -11.56 -8.26 -19.07
C ARG A 379 -10.45 -7.95 -20.07
N LEU A 380 -9.98 -6.71 -20.16
CA LEU A 380 -9.01 -6.21 -21.16
C LEU A 380 -9.43 -6.53 -22.61
N SER A 381 -10.73 -6.47 -22.90
CA SER A 381 -11.31 -7.04 -24.13
C SER A 381 -11.31 -6.12 -25.35
N LEU A 382 -11.17 -4.80 -25.16
CA LEU A 382 -11.42 -3.76 -26.19
C LEU A 382 -12.86 -3.77 -26.76
N HIS A 383 -13.78 -4.53 -26.16
CA HIS A 383 -15.18 -4.56 -26.58
C HIS A 383 -15.98 -3.44 -25.93
N SER A 384 -16.78 -2.72 -26.72
CA SER A 384 -17.58 -1.58 -26.24
C SER A 384 -18.50 -1.92 -25.05
N ALA A 385 -18.98 -3.17 -24.94
CA ALA A 385 -19.79 -3.64 -23.81
C ALA A 385 -19.04 -3.66 -22.47
N ASP A 386 -17.71 -3.77 -22.52
CA ASP A 386 -16.82 -3.79 -21.36
C ASP A 386 -16.20 -2.42 -21.06
N MET A 387 -16.47 -1.41 -21.89
CA MET A 387 -15.88 -0.09 -21.77
C MET A 387 -16.28 0.59 -20.45
N LEU A 388 -15.30 1.15 -19.77
CA LEU A 388 -15.48 1.93 -18.54
C LEU A 388 -15.62 3.43 -18.85
N ASP A 389 -16.40 4.12 -18.03
CA ASP A 389 -16.51 5.58 -18.09
C ASP A 389 -15.21 6.25 -17.59
N GLU A 390 -14.92 7.46 -18.06
CA GLU A 390 -13.76 8.23 -17.56
C GLU A 390 -13.86 8.48 -16.05
N THR A 391 -15.08 8.60 -15.52
CA THR A 391 -15.32 8.80 -14.08
C THR A 391 -14.83 7.64 -13.22
N TYR A 392 -14.55 6.47 -13.79
CA TYR A 392 -13.89 5.39 -13.06
C TYR A 392 -12.41 5.69 -12.78
N PHE A 393 -11.75 6.46 -13.65
CA PHE A 393 -10.32 6.75 -13.56
C PHE A 393 -10.02 8.13 -12.98
N ARG A 394 -10.87 9.13 -13.25
CA ARG A 394 -10.72 10.50 -12.75
C ARG A 394 -11.99 11.34 -12.94
N MET A 395 -12.09 12.43 -12.18
CA MET A 395 -13.03 13.50 -12.52
C MET A 395 -12.53 14.38 -13.68
N PRO A 396 -13.40 14.78 -14.63
CA PRO A 396 -13.01 15.61 -15.78
C PRO A 396 -12.43 16.98 -15.42
N VAL A 397 -12.88 17.57 -14.31
CA VAL A 397 -12.48 18.92 -13.88
C VAL A 397 -11.05 19.01 -13.32
N LEU A 398 -10.41 17.86 -13.08
CA LEU A 398 -9.12 17.81 -12.41
C LEU A 398 -7.98 18.08 -13.40
N PRO A 399 -6.94 18.83 -13.02
CA PRO A 399 -5.81 19.06 -13.91
C PRO A 399 -4.98 17.78 -14.09
N THR A 400 -4.42 17.57 -15.28
CA THR A 400 -3.55 16.42 -15.58
C THR A 400 -2.09 16.80 -15.43
N PRO A 401 -1.16 15.83 -15.32
CA PRO A 401 0.26 16.14 -15.36
C PRO A 401 0.67 16.98 -16.56
N LYS A 402 0.10 16.71 -17.75
CA LYS A 402 0.34 17.49 -18.96
C LYS A 402 -0.19 18.93 -18.84
N SER A 403 -1.39 19.13 -18.28
CA SER A 403 -1.96 20.49 -18.18
C SER A 403 -1.42 21.32 -17.01
N ALA A 404 -1.03 20.66 -15.92
CA ALA A 404 -0.45 21.31 -14.73
C ALA A 404 1.07 21.50 -14.80
N GLY A 405 1.78 20.68 -15.57
CA GLY A 405 3.24 20.59 -15.53
C GLY A 405 3.77 19.99 -14.21
N LEU A 406 2.92 19.32 -13.45
CA LEU A 406 3.22 18.76 -12.12
C LEU A 406 2.92 17.25 -12.13
N ALA A 407 3.74 16.43 -11.47
CA ALA A 407 3.40 15.03 -11.23
C ALA A 407 2.22 14.91 -10.26
N SER A 408 1.47 13.81 -10.37
CA SER A 408 0.36 13.49 -9.49
C SER A 408 0.90 13.05 -8.13
N ILE A 409 0.91 13.97 -7.16
CA ILE A 409 1.42 13.73 -5.81
C ILE A 409 0.50 14.36 -4.77
N PHE A 410 0.49 13.80 -3.56
CA PHE A 410 -0.12 14.39 -2.38
C PHE A 410 0.72 15.56 -1.88
N VAL A 411 0.09 16.73 -1.70
CA VAL A 411 0.69 17.84 -0.98
C VAL A 411 0.80 17.49 0.50
N LYS A 412 1.83 18.00 1.19
CA LYS A 412 2.08 17.64 2.59
C LYS A 412 0.87 17.88 3.51
N SER A 413 0.19 19.00 3.31
CA SER A 413 -0.95 19.40 4.14
C SER A 413 -1.80 20.48 3.49
N LEU A 414 -3.07 20.52 3.86
CA LEU A 414 -4.03 21.57 3.53
C LEU A 414 -4.34 22.43 4.75
N ASP A 415 -4.53 23.72 4.51
CA ASP A 415 -5.05 24.67 5.50
C ASP A 415 -6.53 24.93 5.19
N TYR A 416 -7.39 24.58 6.14
CA TYR A 416 -8.83 24.80 6.10
C TYR A 416 -9.19 26.07 6.87
N SER A 417 -9.82 27.04 6.23
CA SER A 417 -10.30 28.23 6.90
C SER A 417 -11.76 28.10 7.31
N LYS A 418 -12.03 28.05 8.62
CA LYS A 418 -13.40 27.92 9.15
C LYS A 418 -14.31 29.09 8.75
N ARG A 419 -13.74 30.28 8.54
CA ARG A 419 -14.48 31.48 8.14
C ARG A 419 -14.92 31.42 6.67
N LYS A 420 -14.06 30.90 5.79
CA LYS A 420 -14.29 30.87 4.34
C LYS A 420 -14.87 29.55 3.84
N ASP A 421 -14.90 28.54 4.70
CA ASP A 421 -15.19 27.14 4.35
C ASP A 421 -14.40 26.65 3.12
N SER A 422 -13.13 27.05 3.05
CA SER A 422 -12.26 26.77 1.91
C SER A 422 -10.97 26.10 2.33
N LEU A 423 -10.54 25.11 1.54
CA LEU A 423 -9.22 24.49 1.65
C LEU A 423 -8.22 25.23 0.77
N SER A 424 -6.96 25.25 1.20
CA SER A 424 -5.86 25.82 0.42
C SER A 424 -4.56 25.08 0.70
N SER A 425 -3.67 25.02 -0.29
CA SER A 425 -2.31 24.49 -0.16
C SER A 425 -1.29 25.62 -0.32
N LYS A 426 -0.28 25.68 0.56
CA LYS A 426 0.72 26.76 0.56
C LYS A 426 1.98 26.45 -0.26
N LYS A 427 2.38 25.17 -0.34
CA LYS A 427 3.59 24.72 -1.01
C LYS A 427 3.38 23.33 -1.61
N THR A 428 3.77 23.18 -2.86
CA THR A 428 3.80 21.91 -3.58
C THR A 428 5.22 21.35 -3.55
N SER A 429 5.39 20.20 -2.91
CA SER A 429 6.67 19.48 -2.87
C SER A 429 6.38 18.02 -2.65
N LEU A 430 7.07 17.14 -3.36
CA LEU A 430 7.08 15.72 -3.05
C LEU A 430 7.68 15.51 -1.66
N ASP A 431 6.95 14.81 -0.82
CA ASP A 431 7.45 14.18 0.41
C ASP A 431 7.29 12.67 0.19
N SER A 432 8.37 12.00 -0.20
CA SER A 432 8.30 10.63 -0.72
C SER A 432 7.82 9.65 0.33
N ASN A 433 8.19 9.83 1.60
CA ASN A 433 7.70 8.98 2.70
C ASN A 433 6.17 8.97 2.77
N ARG A 434 5.54 10.15 2.71
CA ARG A 434 4.07 10.28 2.76
C ARG A 434 3.41 9.73 1.50
N ASN A 435 3.97 10.06 0.34
CA ASN A 435 3.39 9.68 -0.94
C ASN A 435 3.49 8.17 -1.18
N MET A 436 4.68 7.59 -1.00
CA MET A 436 4.88 6.15 -1.17
C MET A 436 4.03 5.35 -0.18
N PHE A 437 3.91 5.79 1.08
CA PHE A 437 3.06 5.10 2.04
C PHE A 437 1.58 5.14 1.63
N ILE A 438 1.06 6.31 1.24
CA ILE A 438 -0.35 6.42 0.78
C ILE A 438 -0.58 5.59 -0.48
N PHE A 439 0.30 5.69 -1.48
CA PHE A 439 0.14 4.94 -2.72
C PHE A 439 0.21 3.43 -2.49
N PHE A 440 1.19 2.96 -1.71
CA PHE A 440 1.28 1.56 -1.36
C PHE A 440 0.02 1.08 -0.64
N LEU A 441 -0.44 1.82 0.38
CA LEU A 441 -1.63 1.42 1.14
C LEU A 441 -2.89 1.38 0.27
N ILE A 442 -3.06 2.32 -0.67
CA ILE A 442 -4.16 2.27 -1.64
C ILE A 442 -4.06 1.03 -2.52
N ILE A 443 -2.87 0.75 -3.08
CA ILE A 443 -2.65 -0.42 -3.95
C ILE A 443 -2.93 -1.70 -3.17
N TYR A 444 -2.31 -1.88 -2.00
CA TYR A 444 -2.47 -3.05 -1.14
C TYR A 444 -3.94 -3.33 -0.77
N LEU A 445 -4.70 -2.29 -0.43
CA LEU A 445 -6.09 -2.44 0.01
C LEU A 445 -7.08 -2.63 -1.15
N PHE A 446 -6.81 -2.07 -2.33
CA PHE A 446 -7.79 -2.02 -3.43
C PHE A 446 -7.45 -2.91 -4.63
N LYS A 447 -6.24 -3.46 -4.73
CA LYS A 447 -5.84 -4.29 -5.88
C LYS A 447 -6.84 -5.42 -6.13
N ASP A 448 -7.07 -6.26 -5.13
CA ASP A 448 -7.93 -7.45 -5.24
C ASP A 448 -9.37 -7.05 -5.66
N MET A 449 -9.92 -5.97 -5.07
CA MET A 449 -11.23 -5.42 -5.46
C MET A 449 -11.28 -4.93 -6.91
N VAL A 450 -10.21 -4.26 -7.36
CA VAL A 450 -10.13 -3.75 -8.73
C VAL A 450 -10.00 -4.90 -9.72
N GLU A 451 -9.21 -5.93 -9.42
CA GLU A 451 -9.09 -7.13 -10.25
C GLU A 451 -10.43 -7.85 -10.40
N ASP A 452 -11.18 -7.97 -9.30
CA ASP A 452 -12.55 -8.53 -9.31
C ASP A 452 -13.51 -7.68 -10.15
N PHE A 453 -13.49 -6.35 -9.98
CA PHE A 453 -14.32 -5.43 -10.77
C PHE A 453 -13.95 -5.44 -12.26
N MET A 454 -12.67 -5.60 -12.57
CA MET A 454 -12.16 -5.72 -13.93
C MET A 454 -12.42 -7.11 -14.52
N GLU A 455 -12.96 -8.05 -13.74
CA GLU A 455 -13.31 -9.41 -14.17
C GLU A 455 -12.11 -10.18 -14.75
N PHE A 456 -10.90 -9.95 -14.23
CA PHE A 456 -9.69 -10.63 -14.74
C PHE A 456 -9.73 -12.15 -14.56
N ASN A 457 -10.47 -12.63 -13.56
CA ASN A 457 -10.59 -14.05 -13.22
C ASN A 457 -11.63 -14.81 -14.09
N LEU A 458 -12.34 -14.14 -15.01
CA LEU A 458 -13.34 -14.78 -15.88
C LEU A 458 -12.76 -15.14 -17.25
N PRO A 459 -12.96 -16.38 -17.76
CA PRO A 459 -12.56 -16.75 -19.11
C PRO A 459 -13.21 -15.86 -20.17
N ILE A 460 -12.43 -15.41 -21.14
CA ILE A 460 -12.87 -14.55 -22.24
C ILE A 460 -13.81 -15.31 -23.19
N ASP A 461 -13.71 -16.64 -23.25
CA ASP A 461 -14.44 -17.53 -24.16
C ASP A 461 -15.90 -17.79 -23.72
N SER A 462 -16.63 -16.74 -23.38
CA SER A 462 -18.09 -16.72 -23.46
C SER A 462 -18.52 -15.80 -24.59
N GLU A 463 -18.14 -16.15 -25.82
CA GLU A 463 -18.82 -15.67 -27.01
C GLU A 463 -20.29 -16.10 -26.92
N LYS A 464 -21.15 -15.25 -26.37
CA LYS A 464 -22.57 -15.28 -26.71
C LYS A 464 -22.66 -14.80 -28.14
N THR A 465 -22.75 -15.75 -29.07
CA THR A 465 -23.19 -15.51 -30.44
C THR A 465 -24.46 -14.65 -30.44
N PRO A 466 -24.52 -13.56 -31.22
CA PRO A 466 -25.70 -12.71 -31.28
C PRO A 466 -26.71 -13.31 -32.25
N GLU A 467 -27.49 -14.31 -31.80
CA GLU A 467 -28.72 -14.71 -32.49
C GLU A 467 -29.90 -14.82 -31.51
N SER A 468 -30.76 -13.81 -31.59
CA SER A 468 -32.20 -13.81 -31.34
C SER A 468 -32.73 -14.54 -30.10
N LEU A 469 -33.04 -13.78 -29.04
CA LEU A 469 -34.29 -13.96 -28.28
C LEU A 469 -34.87 -12.59 -27.94
N ASN A 470 -35.72 -12.09 -28.86
CA ASN A 470 -36.87 -11.29 -28.43
C ASN A 470 -37.70 -12.14 -27.47
N ILE A 471 -38.03 -11.62 -26.30
CA ILE A 471 -39.36 -11.70 -25.65
C ILE A 471 -39.34 -10.81 -24.39
N SER A 472 -40.12 -9.72 -24.51
CA SER A 472 -40.83 -8.92 -23.50
C SER A 472 -40.31 -8.82 -22.04
N LYS A 473 -40.17 -7.55 -21.60
CA LYS A 473 -40.29 -7.13 -20.19
C LYS A 473 -41.50 -7.77 -19.51
N PRO A 474 -41.40 -8.09 -18.21
CA PRO A 474 -42.27 -7.38 -17.27
C PRO A 474 -41.55 -6.90 -15.99
N GLN A 475 -42.26 -5.99 -15.33
CA GLN A 475 -41.88 -5.21 -14.16
C GLN A 475 -41.83 -6.05 -12.86
N SER A 476 -41.07 -5.56 -11.88
CA SER A 476 -41.34 -5.57 -10.43
C SER A 476 -42.14 -6.72 -9.79
N THR A 477 -41.56 -7.42 -8.80
CA THR A 477 -41.96 -7.35 -7.37
C THR A 477 -41.17 -8.30 -6.47
N CYS A 478 -41.04 -7.90 -5.20
CA CYS A 478 -40.43 -8.60 -4.09
C CYS A 478 -41.22 -9.86 -3.63
N HIS A 479 -40.48 -10.71 -2.91
CA HIS A 479 -40.88 -11.56 -1.78
C HIS A 479 -41.46 -12.97 -1.98
N ASN A 480 -40.80 -13.87 -1.23
CA ASN A 480 -41.28 -15.02 -0.46
C ASN A 480 -41.68 -16.31 -1.22
N TYR A 481 -40.86 -17.35 -1.04
CA TYR A 481 -41.31 -18.73 -1.22
C TYR A 481 -41.74 -19.32 0.13
N SER A 482 -43.06 -19.44 0.27
CA SER A 482 -43.74 -20.36 1.17
C SER A 482 -43.91 -21.73 0.51
N LEU A 483 -43.80 -22.77 1.34
CA LEU A 483 -44.03 -24.20 1.07
C LEU A 483 -45.36 -24.52 0.36
N VAL A 484 -45.31 -25.48 -0.58
CA VAL A 484 -46.41 -26.40 -0.93
C VAL A 484 -45.78 -27.75 -1.34
N LYS A 485 -45.76 -28.75 -0.45
CA LYS A 485 -46.68 -29.93 -0.41
C LYS A 485 -46.98 -30.55 -1.77
N ASN A 486 -46.56 -31.81 -1.97
CA ASN A 486 -47.36 -32.80 -2.68
C ASN A 486 -47.20 -34.18 -2.02
N SER A 487 -48.29 -34.92 -2.08
CA SER A 487 -48.71 -36.03 -1.22
C SER A 487 -48.65 -37.40 -1.92
N VAL A 488 -48.87 -38.46 -1.10
CA VAL A 488 -49.30 -39.86 -1.42
C VAL A 488 -48.11 -40.85 -1.60
N SER A 489 -47.97 -42.01 -0.94
CA SER A 489 -48.70 -42.80 0.09
C SER A 489 -47.85 -44.01 0.55
N ASP A 490 -47.99 -44.42 1.83
CA ASP A 490 -47.96 -45.78 2.48
C ASP A 490 -46.92 -46.85 2.04
N ASN A 491 -46.24 -47.67 2.87
CA ASN A 491 -46.58 -48.30 4.16
C ASN A 491 -45.35 -49.07 4.79
N ILE A 492 -45.29 -49.14 6.14
CA ILE A 492 -44.84 -50.25 7.04
C ILE A 492 -43.34 -50.52 7.41
N ASN A 493 -43.04 -50.27 8.71
CA ASN A 493 -42.22 -50.95 9.75
C ASN A 493 -40.80 -51.53 9.49
N LYS A 494 -39.78 -51.03 10.24
CA LYS A 494 -39.16 -51.66 11.44
C LYS A 494 -37.94 -50.88 11.98
N LYS A 495 -37.74 -50.95 13.31
CA LYS A 495 -36.66 -50.38 14.15
C LYS A 495 -35.23 -50.80 13.74
N SER A 496 -34.24 -49.91 13.86
CA SER A 496 -33.12 -49.99 14.85
C SER A 496 -32.02 -48.92 14.64
N TYR A 497 -31.49 -48.45 15.79
CA TYR A 497 -30.29 -47.67 16.11
C TYR A 497 -29.21 -47.33 15.05
N LEU A 498 -28.81 -46.05 14.96
CA LEU A 498 -27.52 -45.44 15.38
C LEU A 498 -27.30 -44.09 14.68
N ASP A 499 -26.79 -43.12 15.45
CA ASP A 499 -26.03 -41.90 15.15
C ASP A 499 -26.04 -41.30 13.73
N ASP A 500 -26.35 -39.99 13.64
CA ASP A 500 -25.45 -39.05 12.94
C ASP A 500 -25.78 -37.57 13.22
N ASP A 501 -24.73 -36.85 13.59
CA ASP A 501 -24.53 -35.42 13.35
C ASP A 501 -24.66 -35.10 11.86
N ASN A 502 -25.17 -33.92 11.50
CA ASN A 502 -24.72 -33.21 10.29
C ASN A 502 -25.16 -31.74 10.31
N ILE A 503 -24.20 -30.89 10.68
CA ILE A 503 -24.18 -29.45 10.42
C ILE A 503 -23.56 -29.27 9.03
N TYR A 504 -24.28 -28.59 8.14
CA TYR A 504 -23.84 -28.27 6.79
C TYR A 504 -22.76 -27.17 6.83
N TYR A 505 -21.53 -27.53 6.51
CA TYR A 505 -20.46 -26.61 6.10
C TYR A 505 -20.54 -26.38 4.59
N SER A 506 -20.40 -25.13 4.17
CA SER A 506 -20.14 -24.74 2.78
C SER A 506 -18.66 -24.34 2.64
N THR A 507 -17.92 -25.16 1.90
CA THR A 507 -16.49 -25.01 1.62
C THR A 507 -16.28 -24.24 0.31
N ILE A 508 -15.37 -23.27 0.31
CA ILE A 508 -14.78 -22.70 -0.91
C ILE A 508 -13.31 -23.15 -1.00
N ASN A 509 -13.09 -24.02 -1.99
CA ASN A 509 -11.90 -24.39 -2.77
C ASN A 509 -10.49 -24.03 -2.26
N ALA A 510 -9.82 -25.06 -1.72
CA ALA A 510 -8.40 -25.31 -1.89
C ALA A 510 -8.22 -26.42 -2.94
N GLN A 511 -7.71 -26.09 -4.12
CA GLN A 511 -7.33 -27.10 -5.10
C GLN A 511 -6.24 -26.54 -6.01
N PHE A 512 -4.98 -26.76 -5.63
CA PHE A 512 -3.85 -27.11 -6.52
C PHE A 512 -2.67 -27.53 -5.65
N ALA A 513 -2.69 -28.78 -5.18
CA ALA A 513 -1.49 -29.50 -4.74
C ALA A 513 -1.81 -30.99 -4.62
N LYS A 514 -1.40 -31.79 -5.61
CA LYS A 514 -0.76 -33.11 -5.45
C LYS A 514 -0.77 -33.91 -6.76
N GLU A 515 0.43 -34.21 -7.23
CA GLU A 515 0.89 -35.46 -7.85
C GLU A 515 2.40 -35.25 -8.09
N CYS A 516 3.35 -36.18 -7.93
CA CYS A 516 3.56 -37.37 -7.10
C CYS A 516 5.09 -37.64 -7.17
N ILE A 517 5.64 -38.40 -6.23
CA ILE A 517 7.08 -38.66 -6.03
C ILE A 517 7.59 -39.92 -6.79
N ASN A 518 8.85 -39.85 -7.26
CA ASN A 518 9.89 -40.89 -7.62
C ASN A 518 9.95 -41.41 -9.08
N SER A 519 11.11 -41.70 -9.70
CA SER A 519 12.56 -41.63 -9.42
C SER A 519 13.32 -41.78 -10.76
N ASP A 520 14.57 -41.29 -10.85
CA ASP A 520 15.76 -42.00 -11.41
C ASP A 520 16.85 -41.07 -11.98
N GLU A 521 18.09 -41.51 -11.77
CA GLU A 521 19.37 -40.86 -12.02
C GLU A 521 19.68 -40.61 -13.51
N SER A 522 20.33 -39.48 -13.81
CA SER A 522 21.62 -39.47 -14.52
C SER A 522 22.17 -38.04 -14.69
N LYS A 523 23.43 -37.85 -14.30
CA LYS A 523 24.24 -36.65 -14.61
C LYS A 523 24.56 -36.62 -16.12
N PRO A 524 24.80 -35.44 -16.72
CA PRO A 524 26.19 -35.08 -16.93
C PRO A 524 26.55 -33.61 -16.64
N LYS A 525 27.85 -33.45 -16.37
CA LYS A 525 28.60 -32.22 -16.15
C LYS A 525 28.50 -31.28 -17.37
N ASN A 526 28.35 -29.99 -17.14
CA ASN A 526 29.28 -28.99 -17.71
C ASN A 526 29.25 -27.67 -16.97
N LEU A 527 30.47 -27.19 -16.76
CA LEU A 527 30.92 -26.10 -15.92
C LEU A 527 30.93 -24.82 -16.74
N LEU A 528 30.24 -23.76 -16.31
CA LEU A 528 30.52 -22.38 -16.71
C LEU A 528 30.06 -21.44 -15.60
N SER A 529 31.04 -20.77 -15.01
CA SER A 529 30.98 -19.97 -13.80
C SER A 529 30.19 -18.67 -13.99
N SER A 530 29.01 -18.58 -13.37
CA SER A 530 28.39 -17.32 -12.95
C SER A 530 28.78 -17.05 -11.49
N LYS A 531 29.06 -15.78 -11.17
CA LYS A 531 29.42 -15.34 -9.82
C LYS A 531 28.27 -15.68 -8.86
N LYS A 532 28.54 -16.55 -7.89
CA LYS A 532 27.69 -16.74 -6.72
C LYS A 532 27.62 -15.42 -5.94
N ILE A 533 26.41 -14.93 -5.70
CA ILE A 533 26.14 -13.99 -4.61
C ILE A 533 26.16 -14.86 -3.35
N SER A 534 27.14 -14.65 -2.49
CA SER A 534 27.31 -15.36 -1.22
C SER A 534 27.39 -14.41 -0.04
N ASN A 535 26.97 -13.15 -0.23
CA ASN A 535 27.25 -12.07 0.71
C ASN A 535 25.98 -11.25 1.02
N ILE A 536 24.88 -11.89 1.41
CA ILE A 536 23.93 -11.24 2.32
C ILE A 536 24.47 -11.47 3.73
N PRO A 537 25.10 -10.48 4.40
CA PRO A 537 25.46 -10.62 5.80
C PRO A 537 24.22 -10.99 6.62
N THR A 538 24.35 -12.10 7.34
CA THR A 538 23.34 -12.64 8.26
C THR A 538 23.22 -11.73 9.49
N LEU A 539 21.99 -11.51 9.95
CA LEU A 539 21.73 -10.83 11.22
C LEU A 539 22.16 -11.75 12.38
N SER A 540 23.41 -11.64 12.84
CA SER A 540 23.93 -12.50 13.91
C SER A 540 23.59 -11.97 15.31
N LYS A 541 23.25 -12.90 16.22
CA LYS A 541 22.82 -12.63 17.61
C LYS A 541 23.82 -11.88 18.49
N ASP A 542 25.09 -11.80 18.09
CA ASP A 542 26.14 -11.18 18.90
C ASP A 542 26.38 -9.69 18.62
N ASN A 543 25.89 -9.16 17.50
CA ASN A 543 26.14 -7.76 17.12
C ASN A 543 25.21 -6.73 17.80
N ILE A 544 24.13 -7.15 18.46
CA ILE A 544 23.05 -6.25 18.91
C ILE A 544 23.03 -6.03 20.45
N LYS A 545 23.95 -6.67 21.20
CA LYS A 545 23.99 -6.58 22.68
C LYS A 545 24.38 -5.19 23.25
N ASN A 546 24.79 -4.22 22.42
CA ASN A 546 25.33 -2.93 22.86
C ASN A 546 24.54 -1.69 22.39
N VAL A 547 23.22 -1.81 22.18
CA VAL A 547 22.39 -0.67 21.73
C VAL A 547 21.98 0.22 22.91
N LYS A 548 22.24 1.53 22.81
CA LYS A 548 21.83 2.54 23.81
C LYS A 548 20.40 3.05 23.54
N PHE A 549 19.49 2.76 24.46
CA PHE A 549 18.09 3.21 24.45
C PHE A 549 17.95 4.65 24.95
N SER A 550 16.89 5.36 24.51
CA SER A 550 16.58 6.72 24.98
C SER A 550 15.41 6.68 25.97
N PRO A 551 15.55 7.25 27.18
CA PRO A 551 14.42 7.38 28.10
C PRO A 551 13.44 8.46 27.62
N PRO A 552 12.16 8.39 28.04
CA PRO A 552 11.11 9.31 27.62
C PRO A 552 11.37 10.76 28.09
N PRO A 553 10.85 11.77 27.38
CA PRO A 553 10.99 13.17 27.79
C PRO A 553 10.16 13.42 29.07
N THR A 554 10.84 13.65 30.19
CA THR A 554 10.19 14.08 31.43
C THR A 554 9.75 15.54 31.33
N SER A 555 8.46 15.77 31.55
CA SER A 555 7.85 17.10 31.63
C SER A 555 8.25 17.81 32.92
N LYS A 556 9.29 18.66 32.88
CA LYS A 556 9.59 19.55 34.02
C LYS A 556 8.72 20.81 33.96
N LYS A 557 7.71 20.85 34.84
CA LYS A 557 6.98 22.06 35.25
C LYS A 557 7.93 23.05 35.96
N ASN A 558 7.77 24.32 35.58
CA ASN A 558 8.27 25.60 36.11
C ASN A 558 8.85 25.67 37.54
N LYS A 559 9.94 26.44 37.68
CA LYS A 559 10.16 27.32 38.86
C LYS A 559 10.49 28.75 38.40
N LYS A 560 9.60 29.68 38.76
CA LYS A 560 9.85 31.13 38.80
C LYS A 560 10.97 31.43 39.80
N ASN A 561 11.85 32.37 39.49
CA ASN A 561 12.38 33.28 40.51
C ASN A 561 12.74 34.64 39.90
N LYS A 562 12.24 35.69 40.55
CA LYS A 562 12.56 37.10 40.36
C LYS A 562 14.01 37.36 40.77
N THR A 563 14.72 38.29 40.12
CA THR A 563 15.27 39.52 40.75
C THR A 563 16.14 40.37 39.81
N HIS A 564 15.88 41.68 39.88
CA HIS A 564 16.74 42.86 39.73
C HIS A 564 17.61 43.15 38.48
N HIS A 565 17.21 44.27 37.83
CA HIS A 565 18.07 45.24 37.14
C HIS A 565 19.30 45.69 37.95
N PRO A 566 20.38 46.15 37.28
CA PRO A 566 20.50 47.60 37.12
C PRO A 566 20.93 48.08 35.71
N LYS A 567 20.46 49.28 35.40
CA LYS A 567 20.91 50.17 34.32
C LYS A 567 22.41 50.47 34.44
N LYS A 568 23.11 50.61 33.31
CA LYS A 568 24.15 51.67 33.15
C LYS A 568 24.08 52.27 31.74
N LYS A 569 24.08 53.60 31.73
CA LYS A 569 24.16 54.52 30.59
C LYS A 569 25.61 55.00 30.47
N LYS A 570 25.99 55.37 29.23
CA LYS A 570 27.07 56.28 28.77
C LYS A 570 28.52 55.77 28.88
N HIS A 571 29.19 55.61 27.74
CA HIS A 571 29.84 56.73 27.05
C HIS A 571 29.55 56.67 25.54
#